data_AF-A0A851S374-F1
#
_entry.id   AF-A0A851S374-F1
#
_cell.length_a   1.000
_cell.length_b   1.000
_cell.length_c   1.000
_cell.angle_alpha   90.00
_cell.angle_beta   90.00
_cell.angle_gamma   90.00
#
_symmetry.space_group_name_H-M   'P 1'
#
loop_
_entity.id
_entity.type
_entity.pdbx_description
1 polymer ?
#
loop_
_entity_poly.entity_id
_entity_poly.type
_entity_poly.pdbx_seq_one_letter_code
_entity_poly.pdbx_strand_id
1 'polypeptide(L)'
;QLNMAKKKEEFLKEFKEGPLQFKPTYKFDLYSEVYDTSEKKRKPAWTDRILWKVKNLSEVASKEGEFPEEEKLISVTLNNYVSHMSYGISDHKPVTGTFKLEMKPLVSDPLVVLNPEGEWSSDHDVLISYSTVPEFPSSAWDWIGLFQVTFRHVKDYVTYAWVEDDEISSNRDSTQVYMSASEIPKTGGEFLLCYYSNNLQSVVGVSEPFQV
;
A
#
# COMPACT_ATOMS: atom_id res chain seq x y z
N GLN A 1 -6.41 -3.32 -32.42
CA GLN A 1 -6.86 -1.97 -32.01
C GLN A 1 -6.03 -1.42 -30.85
N LEU A 2 -5.97 -2.09 -29.70
CA LEU A 2 -5.21 -1.59 -28.53
C LEU A 2 -3.72 -1.28 -28.82
N ASN A 3 -2.99 -2.15 -29.53
CA ASN A 3 -1.59 -1.86 -29.89
C ASN A 3 -1.43 -0.62 -30.78
N MET A 4 -2.46 -0.25 -31.55
CA MET A 4 -2.44 1.00 -32.33
C MET A 4 -2.74 2.20 -31.43
N ALA A 5 -3.71 2.06 -30.51
CA ALA A 5 -4.03 3.08 -29.51
C ALA A 5 -2.82 3.39 -28.63
N LYS A 6 -2.09 2.37 -28.14
CA LYS A 6 -0.84 2.55 -27.39
C LYS A 6 0.23 3.36 -28.12
N LYS A 7 0.22 3.38 -29.46
CA LYS A 7 1.16 4.18 -30.27
C LYS A 7 0.69 5.63 -30.45
N LYS A 8 -0.62 5.87 -30.40
CA LYS A 8 -1.23 7.17 -30.70
C LYS A 8 -1.54 7.98 -29.44
N GLU A 9 -2.13 7.34 -28.45
CA GLU A 9 -2.62 7.97 -27.22
C GLU A 9 -1.47 8.14 -26.22
N GLU A 10 -1.19 9.37 -25.82
CA GLU A 10 -0.04 9.70 -24.96
C GLU A 10 -0.10 8.94 -23.62
N PHE A 11 -1.25 8.96 -22.96
CA PHE A 11 -1.42 8.32 -21.66
C PHE A 11 -1.21 6.79 -21.69
N LEU A 12 -1.39 6.13 -22.84
CA LEU A 12 -1.21 4.68 -22.99
C LEU A 12 0.24 4.28 -23.29
N LYS A 13 1.09 5.21 -23.75
CA LYS A 13 2.49 4.93 -24.09
C LYS A 13 3.30 4.50 -22.87
N GLU A 14 2.95 5.04 -21.71
CA GLU A 14 3.61 4.78 -20.44
C GLU A 14 3.22 3.43 -19.82
N PHE A 15 2.16 2.79 -20.32
CA PHE A 15 1.73 1.49 -19.84
C PHE A 15 2.47 0.36 -20.56
N LYS A 16 3.01 -0.57 -19.78
CA LYS A 16 3.62 -1.81 -20.21
C LYS A 16 2.56 -2.91 -20.30
N GLU A 17 2.84 -3.91 -21.13
CA GLU A 17 2.07 -5.15 -21.20
C GLU A 17 3.06 -6.31 -21.38
N GLY A 18 2.73 -7.49 -20.84
CA GLY A 18 3.51 -8.70 -21.04
C GLY A 18 3.32 -9.28 -22.44
N PRO A 19 4.22 -10.19 -22.87
CA PRO A 19 4.05 -10.90 -24.12
C PRO A 19 2.77 -11.76 -24.07
N LEU A 20 1.95 -11.69 -25.12
CA LEU A 20 0.77 -12.53 -25.27
C LEU A 20 1.20 -13.94 -25.70
N GLN A 21 1.37 -14.85 -24.74
CA GLN A 21 1.73 -16.26 -24.98
C GLN A 21 0.51 -17.20 -25.02
N PHE A 22 -0.69 -16.62 -25.04
CA PHE A 22 -1.95 -17.35 -25.14
C PHE A 22 -2.73 -16.95 -26.40
N LYS A 23 -3.66 -17.81 -26.81
CA LYS A 23 -4.52 -17.60 -27.99
C LYS A 23 -5.54 -16.47 -27.73
N PRO A 24 -6.18 -15.92 -28.78
CA PRO A 24 -7.28 -14.97 -28.61
C PRO A 24 -8.32 -15.43 -27.58
N THR A 25 -8.79 -14.51 -26.75
CA THR A 25 -9.66 -14.77 -25.59
C THR A 25 -11.14 -14.54 -25.87
N TYR A 26 -11.45 -14.05 -27.07
CA TYR A 26 -12.78 -13.88 -27.63
C TYR A 26 -12.75 -14.38 -29.09
N LYS A 27 -13.81 -14.87 -29.72
CA LYS A 27 -15.14 -15.21 -29.21
C LYS A 27 -15.28 -16.73 -29.22
N PHE A 28 -15.70 -17.34 -28.12
CA PHE A 28 -15.93 -18.78 -28.02
C PHE A 28 -17.41 -19.14 -28.04
N ASP A 29 -17.70 -20.39 -28.42
CA ASP A 29 -18.98 -21.01 -28.12
C ASP A 29 -19.07 -21.27 -26.61
N LEU A 30 -20.28 -21.17 -26.06
CA LEU A 30 -20.49 -21.42 -24.63
C LEU A 30 -20.13 -22.86 -24.27
N TYR A 31 -19.53 -23.02 -23.10
CA TYR A 31 -19.05 -24.30 -22.54
C TYR A 31 -18.03 -25.02 -23.43
N SER A 32 -17.31 -24.27 -24.26
CA SER A 32 -16.37 -24.80 -25.24
C SER A 32 -15.06 -24.00 -25.32
N GLU A 33 -14.04 -24.63 -25.89
CA GLU A 33 -12.79 -23.99 -26.33
C GLU A 33 -12.78 -23.75 -27.85
N VAL A 34 -13.89 -24.05 -28.53
CA VAL A 34 -14.08 -23.80 -29.96
C VAL A 34 -14.51 -22.35 -30.16
N TYR A 35 -13.87 -21.67 -31.12
CA TYR A 35 -14.24 -20.32 -31.51
C TYR A 35 -15.59 -20.28 -32.22
N ASP A 36 -16.26 -19.12 -32.12
CA ASP A 36 -17.61 -18.82 -32.60
C ASP A 36 -18.00 -19.56 -33.89
N THR A 37 -18.83 -20.60 -33.75
CA THR A 37 -19.39 -21.36 -34.87
C THR A 37 -20.75 -20.84 -35.34
N SER A 38 -21.27 -19.79 -34.68
CA SER A 38 -22.54 -19.17 -35.08
C SER A 38 -22.46 -18.56 -36.48
N GLU A 39 -23.61 -18.23 -37.07
CA GLU A 39 -23.70 -17.59 -38.39
C GLU A 39 -22.89 -16.28 -38.49
N LYS A 40 -22.69 -15.60 -37.35
CA LYS A 40 -21.93 -14.34 -37.29
C LYS A 40 -20.43 -14.54 -37.48
N LYS A 41 -19.89 -15.73 -37.16
CA LYS A 41 -18.48 -16.13 -37.29
C LYS A 41 -17.52 -15.01 -36.93
N ARG A 42 -17.65 -14.45 -35.73
CA ARG A 42 -16.82 -13.31 -35.32
C ARG A 42 -15.36 -13.72 -35.27
N LYS A 43 -14.50 -12.85 -35.80
CA LYS A 43 -13.06 -13.09 -35.81
C LYS A 43 -12.55 -13.16 -34.36
N PRO A 44 -11.71 -14.16 -34.01
CA PRO A 44 -11.08 -14.19 -32.71
C PRO A 44 -10.26 -12.94 -32.42
N ALA A 45 -10.28 -12.46 -31.18
CA ALA A 45 -9.54 -11.30 -30.71
C ALA A 45 -9.00 -11.50 -29.29
N TRP A 46 -7.84 -10.91 -29.01
CA TRP A 46 -7.32 -10.76 -27.65
C TRP A 46 -8.04 -9.60 -26.96
N THR A 47 -8.98 -9.93 -26.11
CA THR A 47 -9.70 -9.01 -25.21
C THR A 47 -9.14 -9.15 -23.80
N ASP A 48 -9.56 -8.26 -22.88
CA ASP A 48 -9.26 -8.41 -21.46
C ASP A 48 -7.75 -8.31 -21.12
N ARG A 49 -7.05 -7.43 -21.85
CA ARG A 49 -5.60 -7.23 -21.74
C ARG A 49 -5.22 -6.44 -20.49
N ILE A 50 -4.13 -6.84 -19.82
CA ILE A 50 -3.66 -6.24 -18.57
C ILE A 50 -2.47 -5.33 -18.85
N LEU A 51 -2.67 -4.03 -18.65
CA LEU A 51 -1.66 -2.99 -18.81
C LEU A 51 -1.27 -2.44 -17.43
N TRP A 52 0.02 -2.17 -17.20
CA TRP A 52 0.49 -1.58 -15.94
C TRP A 52 1.52 -0.47 -16.17
N LYS A 53 1.59 0.48 -15.25
CA LYS A 53 2.59 1.56 -15.21
C LYS A 53 3.14 1.63 -13.79
N VAL A 54 4.45 1.75 -13.66
CA VAL A 54 5.10 2.06 -12.38
C VAL A 54 5.34 3.56 -12.37
N LYS A 55 4.81 4.26 -11.36
CA LYS A 55 5.13 5.68 -11.16
C LYS A 55 6.46 5.78 -10.41
N ASN A 56 7.42 6.50 -10.97
CA ASN A 56 8.64 6.81 -10.25
C ASN A 56 8.35 7.91 -9.22
N LEU A 57 8.61 7.65 -7.96
CA LEU A 57 8.37 8.62 -6.88
C LEU A 57 9.38 9.78 -6.90
N SER A 58 10.52 9.62 -7.58
CA SER A 58 11.52 10.67 -7.80
C SER A 58 11.00 11.86 -8.63
N GLU A 59 9.99 11.65 -9.48
CA GLU A 59 9.34 12.73 -10.25
C GLU A 59 8.45 13.63 -9.37
N VAL A 60 8.07 13.17 -8.18
CA VAL A 60 7.26 13.95 -7.22
C VAL A 60 8.15 14.73 -6.25
N ALA A 61 9.31 14.17 -5.89
CA ALA A 61 10.26 14.76 -4.93
C ALA A 61 11.20 15.82 -5.54
N SER A 62 11.27 15.95 -6.87
CA SER A 62 12.18 16.86 -7.58
C SER A 62 11.84 18.36 -7.46
N LYS A 63 11.02 18.75 -6.48
CA LYS A 63 10.91 20.16 -6.05
C LYS A 63 11.89 20.54 -4.95
N GLU A 64 12.58 19.58 -4.31
CA GLU A 64 13.58 19.88 -3.28
C GLU A 64 14.78 18.93 -3.37
N GLY A 65 15.87 19.40 -3.99
CA GLY A 65 17.23 18.89 -3.75
C GLY A 65 17.62 17.59 -4.45
N GLU A 66 18.86 17.60 -4.96
CA GLU A 66 19.60 16.53 -5.63
C GLU A 66 19.50 15.15 -4.96
N PHE A 67 18.68 14.26 -5.52
CA PHE A 67 18.84 12.82 -5.31
C PHE A 67 19.81 12.26 -6.36
N PRO A 68 20.86 11.50 -5.98
CA PRO A 68 21.75 10.84 -6.92
C PRO A 68 20.98 9.77 -7.72
N GLU A 69 21.43 9.54 -8.96
CA GLU A 69 21.03 8.50 -9.95
C GLU A 69 19.78 7.66 -9.64
N GLU A 70 18.76 7.75 -10.51
CA GLU A 70 17.54 6.93 -10.65
C GLU A 70 17.49 5.62 -9.83
N GLU A 71 17.46 5.71 -8.51
CA GLU A 71 17.27 4.55 -7.67
C GLU A 71 15.81 4.15 -7.78
N LYS A 72 15.59 3.04 -8.50
CA LYS A 72 14.25 2.49 -8.69
C LYS A 72 13.71 1.96 -7.37
N LEU A 73 13.04 2.83 -6.61
CA LEU A 73 12.44 2.55 -5.30
C LEU A 73 11.43 1.42 -5.34
N ILE A 74 10.71 1.29 -6.47
CA ILE A 74 9.71 0.25 -6.69
C ILE A 74 10.03 -0.49 -7.99
N SER A 75 10.37 -1.76 -7.84
CA SER A 75 10.53 -2.74 -8.89
C SER A 75 9.22 -3.52 -9.04
N VAL A 76 8.72 -3.65 -10.27
CA VAL A 76 7.54 -4.48 -10.58
C VAL A 76 7.92 -5.43 -11.71
N THR A 77 7.76 -6.72 -11.46
CA THR A 77 8.03 -7.81 -12.41
C THR A 77 6.75 -8.59 -12.65
N LEU A 78 6.42 -8.85 -13.92
CA LEU A 78 5.32 -9.73 -14.28
C LEU A 78 5.80 -11.18 -14.27
N ASN A 79 5.25 -12.00 -13.37
CA ASN A 79 5.61 -13.41 -13.25
C ASN A 79 4.82 -14.27 -14.24
N ASN A 80 3.50 -14.08 -14.31
CA ASN A 80 2.61 -14.86 -15.17
C ASN A 80 1.64 -13.95 -15.91
N TYR A 81 1.35 -14.26 -17.18
CA TYR A 81 0.32 -13.60 -17.98
C TYR A 81 -0.37 -14.62 -18.88
N VAL A 82 -1.53 -15.10 -18.44
CA VAL A 82 -2.17 -16.30 -19.01
C VAL A 82 -3.67 -16.11 -19.18
N SER A 83 -4.25 -16.89 -20.08
CA SER A 83 -5.69 -17.05 -20.26
C SER A 83 -6.16 -18.38 -19.70
N HIS A 84 -7.36 -18.42 -19.14
CA HIS A 84 -7.95 -19.62 -18.54
C HIS A 84 -9.04 -20.21 -19.43
N MET A 85 -8.65 -21.17 -20.27
CA MET A 85 -9.55 -21.79 -21.27
C MET A 85 -10.68 -22.63 -20.68
N SER A 86 -10.47 -23.20 -19.50
CA SER A 86 -11.42 -24.08 -18.81
C SER A 86 -12.70 -23.37 -18.35
N TYR A 87 -12.72 -22.03 -18.29
CA TYR A 87 -13.91 -21.26 -17.96
C TYR A 87 -14.81 -21.13 -19.19
N GLY A 88 -15.90 -21.90 -19.20
CA GLY A 88 -16.79 -22.04 -20.35
C GLY A 88 -18.07 -21.20 -20.32
N ILE A 89 -18.44 -20.62 -19.18
CA ILE A 89 -19.77 -19.97 -19.00
C ILE A 89 -19.96 -18.69 -19.83
N SER A 90 -18.88 -18.14 -20.38
CA SER A 90 -18.86 -16.92 -21.19
C SER A 90 -18.16 -17.19 -22.53
N ASP A 91 -18.48 -16.36 -23.53
CA ASP A 91 -17.78 -16.33 -24.82
C ASP A 91 -16.43 -15.61 -24.76
N HIS A 92 -16.06 -15.10 -23.58
CA HIS A 92 -14.74 -14.59 -23.21
C HIS A 92 -14.01 -15.56 -22.27
N LYS A 93 -12.69 -15.67 -22.42
CA LYS A 93 -11.81 -16.39 -21.50
C LYS A 93 -11.08 -15.42 -20.56
N PRO A 94 -11.15 -15.62 -19.23
CA PRO A 94 -10.48 -14.75 -18.28
C PRO A 94 -8.97 -14.69 -18.50
N VAL A 95 -8.39 -13.51 -18.30
CA VAL A 95 -6.95 -13.26 -18.37
C VAL A 95 -6.46 -12.85 -16.98
N THR A 96 -5.34 -13.41 -16.55
CA THR A 96 -4.71 -13.07 -15.26
C THR A 96 -3.26 -12.67 -15.44
N GLY A 97 -2.85 -11.63 -14.71
CA GLY A 97 -1.47 -11.17 -14.58
C GLY A 97 -1.03 -11.27 -13.12
N THR A 98 0.04 -11.99 -12.82
CA THR A 98 0.62 -12.06 -11.48
C THR A 98 1.88 -11.23 -11.42
N PHE A 99 1.96 -10.30 -10.46
CA PHE A 99 3.07 -9.37 -10.33
C PHE A 99 3.86 -9.63 -9.05
N LYS A 100 5.18 -9.58 -9.13
CA LYS A 100 6.09 -9.42 -7.99
C LYS A 100 6.41 -7.94 -7.84
N LEU A 101 6.19 -7.41 -6.65
CA LEU A 101 6.60 -6.07 -6.28
C LEU A 101 7.79 -6.17 -5.33
N GLU A 102 8.83 -5.39 -5.58
CA GLU A 102 9.99 -5.26 -4.71
C GLU A 102 10.16 -3.78 -4.43
N MET A 103 10.25 -3.43 -3.14
CA MET A 103 10.36 -2.05 -2.69
C MET A 103 11.65 -1.92 -1.89
N LYS A 104 12.46 -0.92 -2.22
CA LYS A 104 13.61 -0.58 -1.38
C LYS A 104 13.12 0.27 -0.21
N PRO A 105 13.46 -0.07 1.04
CA PRO A 105 13.25 0.83 2.17
C PRO A 105 13.95 2.17 1.90
N LEU A 106 13.25 3.27 2.17
CA LEU A 106 13.84 4.62 2.09
C LEU A 106 14.84 4.87 3.22
N VAL A 107 14.65 4.19 4.35
CA VAL A 107 15.47 4.26 5.55
C VAL A 107 15.72 2.86 6.08
N SER A 108 16.92 2.61 6.60
CA SER A 108 17.30 1.34 7.23
C SER A 108 16.75 1.23 8.65
N ASP A 109 16.69 2.36 9.35
CA ASP A 109 16.19 2.50 10.71
C ASP A 109 14.90 3.33 10.69
N PRO A 110 13.91 3.02 11.53
CA PRO A 110 12.68 3.81 11.62
C PRO A 110 12.98 5.23 12.11
N LEU A 111 12.28 6.23 11.57
CA LEU A 111 12.44 7.63 11.99
C LEU A 111 11.94 7.85 13.42
N VAL A 112 10.93 7.07 13.82
CA VAL A 112 10.37 7.06 15.17
C VAL A 112 10.26 5.62 15.67
N VAL A 113 10.75 5.36 16.89
CA VAL A 113 10.58 4.10 17.61
C VAL A 113 9.53 4.31 18.70
N LEU A 114 8.50 3.45 18.72
CA LEU A 114 7.39 3.53 19.67
C LEU A 114 7.44 2.36 20.65
N ASN A 115 7.15 2.65 21.92
CA ASN A 115 7.08 1.67 23.00
C ASN A 115 5.80 1.88 23.82
N PRO A 116 4.77 1.01 23.67
CA PRO A 116 3.64 0.98 24.60
C PRO A 116 4.15 0.57 25.98
N GLU A 117 3.89 1.38 27.00
CA GLU A 117 4.35 1.08 28.36
C GLU A 117 3.30 0.30 29.16
N GLY A 118 3.76 -0.66 29.94
CA GLY A 118 2.92 -1.39 30.90
C GLY A 118 1.84 -2.26 30.25
N GLU A 119 0.81 -2.55 31.04
CA GLU A 119 -0.37 -3.30 30.58
C GLU A 119 -1.41 -2.32 30.05
N TRP A 120 -1.85 -2.51 28.81
CA TRP A 120 -2.86 -1.65 28.20
C TRP A 120 -4.25 -2.18 28.51
N SER A 121 -5.11 -1.32 29.04
CA SER A 121 -6.51 -1.63 29.33
C SER A 121 -7.32 -0.34 29.47
N SER A 122 -8.65 -0.43 29.41
CA SER A 122 -9.54 0.72 29.64
C SER A 122 -9.69 1.13 31.11
N ASP A 123 -8.91 0.54 32.02
CA ASP A 123 -9.05 0.75 33.47
C ASP A 123 -8.21 1.94 33.99
N HIS A 124 -7.18 2.34 33.24
CA HIS A 124 -6.28 3.42 33.60
C HIS A 124 -5.71 4.10 32.35
N ASP A 125 -5.25 5.34 32.51
CA ASP A 125 -4.58 6.05 31.42
C ASP A 125 -3.26 5.33 31.12
N VAL A 126 -2.94 5.24 29.84
CA VAL A 126 -1.79 4.49 29.35
C VAL A 126 -0.72 5.44 28.83
N LEU A 127 0.53 4.97 28.89
CA LEU A 127 1.69 5.75 28.47
C LEU A 127 2.32 5.16 27.21
N ILE A 128 2.76 6.06 26.35
CA ILE A 128 3.52 5.76 25.15
C ILE A 128 4.87 6.46 25.30
N SER A 129 5.94 5.68 25.31
CA SER A 129 7.29 6.21 25.12
C SER A 129 7.64 6.18 23.64
N TYR A 130 8.26 7.22 23.12
CA TYR A 130 8.81 7.22 21.78
C TYR A 130 10.14 7.95 21.69
N SER A 131 10.97 7.57 20.73
CA SER A 131 12.21 8.27 20.41
C SER A 131 12.28 8.53 18.91
N THR A 132 12.95 9.62 18.54
CA THR A 132 13.11 10.03 17.15
C THR A 132 14.59 10.03 16.76
N VAL A 133 14.86 9.91 15.47
CA VAL A 133 16.20 10.21 14.95
C VAL A 133 16.58 11.68 15.24
N PRO A 134 17.88 12.01 15.33
CA PRO A 134 18.33 13.40 15.45
C PRO A 134 17.77 14.27 14.32
N GLU A 135 17.39 15.51 14.64
CA GLU A 135 16.84 16.49 13.70
C GLU A 135 15.53 16.04 13.02
N PHE A 136 14.76 15.17 13.66
CA PHE A 136 13.44 14.80 13.17
C PHE A 136 12.52 16.03 13.03
N PRO A 137 11.90 16.26 11.85
CA PRO A 137 11.07 17.43 11.62
C PRO A 137 9.67 17.24 12.22
N SER A 138 9.56 17.33 13.55
CA SER A 138 8.29 17.21 14.26
C SER A 138 7.33 18.35 13.94
N SER A 139 6.04 18.12 14.18
CA SER A 139 4.96 19.10 14.04
C SER A 139 4.00 19.00 15.22
N ALA A 140 3.40 20.12 15.61
CA ALA A 140 2.26 20.15 16.55
C ALA A 140 1.08 19.29 16.08
N TRP A 141 1.02 18.99 14.78
CA TRP A 141 -0.01 18.15 14.14
C TRP A 141 0.43 16.69 13.97
N ASP A 142 1.56 16.30 14.55
CA ASP A 142 1.95 14.90 14.63
C ASP A 142 1.10 14.19 15.71
N TRP A 143 0.76 12.94 15.47
CA TRP A 143 -0.08 12.17 16.38
C TRP A 143 0.32 10.69 16.37
N ILE A 144 0.06 10.02 17.50
CA ILE A 144 0.26 8.59 17.67
C ILE A 144 -1.10 7.92 17.75
N GLY A 145 -1.41 7.07 16.78
CA GLY A 145 -2.68 6.33 16.75
C GLY A 145 -2.53 4.90 17.28
N LEU A 146 -3.57 4.42 17.94
CA LEU A 146 -3.77 3.01 18.27
C LEU A 146 -4.55 2.33 17.14
N PHE A 147 -4.01 1.28 16.57
CA PHE A 147 -4.62 0.55 15.45
C PHE A 147 -4.76 -0.93 15.79
N GLN A 148 -5.85 -1.54 15.36
CA GLN A 148 -5.93 -3.01 15.32
C GLN A 148 -4.96 -3.53 14.25
N VAL A 149 -4.27 -4.65 14.49
CA VAL A 149 -3.25 -5.21 13.56
C VAL A 149 -3.78 -5.39 12.12
N THR A 150 -5.10 -5.54 11.95
CA THR A 150 -5.75 -5.70 10.65
C THR A 150 -6.06 -4.40 9.90
N PHE A 151 -5.55 -3.25 10.34
CA PHE A 151 -5.82 -1.96 9.72
C PHE A 151 -5.34 -1.89 8.25
N ARG A 152 -6.02 -1.08 7.43
CA ARG A 152 -5.75 -0.98 5.98
C ARG A 152 -5.45 0.45 5.53
N HIS A 153 -5.78 1.42 6.37
CA HIS A 153 -5.61 2.84 6.09
C HIS A 153 -5.19 3.59 7.35
N VAL A 154 -4.43 4.68 7.19
CA VAL A 154 -4.01 5.58 8.29
C VAL A 154 -5.17 6.23 9.05
N LYS A 155 -6.42 6.04 8.61
CA LYS A 155 -7.63 6.58 9.24
C LYS A 155 -8.44 5.51 9.97
N ASP A 156 -7.92 4.28 9.99
CA ASP A 156 -8.54 3.14 10.69
C ASP A 156 -8.11 3.08 12.16
N TYR A 157 -7.57 4.18 12.71
CA TYR A 157 -7.20 4.23 14.12
C TYR A 157 -8.46 4.07 14.99
N VAL A 158 -8.28 3.42 16.15
CA VAL A 158 -9.32 3.28 17.17
C VAL A 158 -9.39 4.55 18.01
N THR A 159 -8.24 5.02 18.45
CA THR A 159 -8.04 6.31 19.10
C THR A 159 -6.63 6.84 18.79
N TYR A 160 -6.31 8.06 19.22
CA TYR A 160 -5.01 8.69 19.01
C TYR A 160 -4.68 9.68 20.14
N ALA A 161 -3.40 10.02 20.27
CA ALA A 161 -2.91 11.12 21.10
C ALA A 161 -2.11 12.09 20.23
N TRP A 162 -2.22 13.39 20.51
CA TRP A 162 -1.41 14.42 19.85
C TRP A 162 -0.03 14.45 20.50
N VAL A 163 1.02 14.47 19.67
CA VAL A 163 2.39 14.33 20.18
C VAL A 163 2.80 15.51 21.07
N GLU A 164 2.44 16.74 20.69
CA GLU A 164 2.81 17.94 21.44
C GLU A 164 1.82 18.23 22.60
N ASP A 165 0.51 18.14 22.34
CA ASP A 165 -0.51 18.52 23.33
C ASP A 165 -0.64 17.51 24.48
N ASP A 166 -0.38 16.23 24.23
CA ASP A 166 -0.47 15.16 25.23
C ASP A 166 0.90 14.75 25.80
N GLU A 167 1.95 15.55 25.54
CA GLU A 167 3.30 15.33 26.10
C GLU A 167 3.29 15.48 27.63
N ILE A 168 3.84 14.48 28.32
CA ILE A 168 3.99 14.48 29.78
C ILE A 168 5.43 14.81 30.17
N SER A 169 6.39 14.22 29.45
CA SER A 169 7.79 14.44 29.71
C SER A 169 8.61 14.24 28.45
N SER A 170 9.65 15.05 28.29
CA SER A 170 10.66 14.86 27.26
C SER A 170 12.04 14.90 27.90
N ASN A 171 12.85 13.90 27.57
CA ASN A 171 14.26 13.84 27.92
C ASN A 171 15.11 13.67 26.65
N ARG A 172 16.44 13.55 26.80
CA ARG A 172 17.35 13.47 25.65
C ARG A 172 17.16 12.23 24.77
N ASP A 173 16.60 11.16 25.33
CA ASP A 173 16.55 9.84 24.70
C ASP A 173 15.12 9.42 24.32
N SER A 174 14.10 10.02 24.95
CA SER A 174 12.69 9.63 24.81
C SER A 174 11.73 10.74 25.23
N THR A 175 10.56 10.76 24.60
CA THR A 175 9.40 11.56 24.98
C THR A 175 8.24 10.63 25.36
N GLN A 176 7.46 11.02 26.36
CA GLN A 176 6.29 10.30 26.84
C GLN A 176 5.01 11.09 26.56
N VAL A 177 4.01 10.38 26.05
CA VAL A 177 2.66 10.87 25.74
C VAL A 177 1.65 9.98 26.45
N TYR A 178 0.57 10.55 26.99
CA TYR A 178 -0.53 9.72 27.54
C TYR A 178 -1.67 9.56 26.53
N MET A 179 -2.45 8.51 26.72
CA MET A 179 -3.73 8.30 26.05
C MET A 179 -4.78 7.97 27.10
N SER A 180 -5.94 8.60 27.00
CA SER A 180 -6.98 8.46 28.03
C SER A 180 -7.56 7.05 28.04
N ALA A 181 -7.71 6.46 29.23
CA ALA A 181 -8.38 5.19 29.46
C ALA A 181 -9.77 5.11 28.82
N SER A 182 -10.47 6.27 28.77
CA SER A 182 -11.82 6.38 28.24
C SER A 182 -11.92 6.14 26.73
N GLU A 183 -10.80 6.26 26.02
CA GLU A 183 -10.69 6.07 24.59
C GLU A 183 -10.10 4.71 24.20
N ILE A 184 -9.60 3.95 25.19
CA ILE A 184 -9.07 2.60 24.99
C ILE A 184 -10.22 1.61 24.77
N PRO A 185 -10.16 0.77 23.73
CA PRO A 185 -11.21 -0.20 23.46
C PRO A 185 -11.36 -1.20 24.61
N LYS A 186 -12.60 -1.37 25.10
CA LYS A 186 -12.95 -2.37 26.13
C LYS A 186 -12.93 -3.80 25.60
N THR A 187 -13.11 -3.95 24.30
CA THR A 187 -12.97 -5.22 23.61
C THR A 187 -11.48 -5.44 23.38
N GLY A 188 -10.90 -6.36 24.13
CA GLY A 188 -9.48 -6.66 23.99
C GLY A 188 -9.12 -7.23 22.61
N GLY A 189 -7.82 -7.31 22.34
CA GLY A 189 -7.31 -7.80 21.07
C GLY A 189 -5.85 -7.41 20.84
N GLU A 190 -5.38 -7.68 19.62
CA GLU A 190 -4.02 -7.34 19.20
C GLU A 190 -4.00 -6.01 18.45
N PHE A 191 -3.17 -5.10 18.96
CA PHE A 191 -3.04 -3.72 18.50
C PHE A 191 -1.57 -3.36 18.25
N LEU A 192 -1.37 -2.21 17.60
CA LEU A 192 -0.08 -1.58 17.38
C LEU A 192 -0.23 -0.05 17.47
N LEU A 193 0.86 0.64 17.75
CA LEU A 193 0.94 2.10 17.67
C LEU A 193 1.56 2.52 16.35
N CYS A 194 1.04 3.58 15.74
CA CYS A 194 1.64 4.23 14.58
C CYS A 194 1.85 5.72 14.85
N TYR A 195 3.06 6.22 14.61
CA TYR A 195 3.37 7.65 14.63
C TYR A 195 3.13 8.20 13.22
N TYR A 196 2.20 9.14 13.10
CA TYR A 196 1.95 9.86 11.85
C TYR A 196 2.62 11.23 11.88
N SER A 197 3.51 11.47 10.92
CA SER A 197 4.13 12.79 10.73
C SER A 197 3.30 13.62 9.77
N ASN A 198 2.85 14.79 10.22
CA ASN A 198 2.14 15.75 9.39
C ASN A 198 3.07 16.38 8.35
N ASN A 199 4.33 16.63 8.66
CA ASN A 199 5.27 17.18 7.68
C ASN A 199 5.57 16.20 6.54
N LEU A 200 5.68 14.90 6.85
CA LEU A 200 5.95 13.85 5.85
C LEU A 200 4.69 13.23 5.25
N GLN A 201 3.51 13.55 5.80
CA GLN A 201 2.21 12.98 5.39
C GLN A 201 2.21 11.44 5.34
N SER A 202 2.85 10.81 6.33
CA SER A 202 3.03 9.36 6.39
C SER A 202 3.18 8.84 7.82
N VAL A 203 2.92 7.55 7.99
CA VAL A 203 3.38 6.80 9.16
C VAL A 203 4.90 6.64 9.06
N VAL A 204 5.61 6.97 10.15
CA VAL A 204 7.08 7.02 10.21
C VAL A 204 7.67 6.20 11.36
N GLY A 205 6.80 5.64 12.20
CA GLY A 205 7.13 4.68 13.25
C GLY A 205 5.96 3.75 13.49
N VAL A 206 6.24 2.47 13.72
CA VAL A 206 5.25 1.44 14.05
C VAL A 206 5.82 0.62 15.20
N SER A 207 5.05 0.39 16.26
CA SER A 207 5.47 -0.46 17.38
C SER A 207 5.39 -1.94 17.00
N GLU A 208 6.00 -2.80 17.83
CA GLU A 208 5.63 -4.21 17.85
C GLU A 208 4.15 -4.37 18.27
N PRO A 209 3.46 -5.42 17.82
CA PRO A 209 2.10 -5.71 18.28
C PRO A 209 2.04 -6.01 19.78
N PHE A 210 0.96 -5.59 20.43
CA PHE A 210 0.70 -5.82 21.85
C PHE A 210 -0.79 -6.07 22.12
N GLN A 211 -1.09 -6.61 23.31
CA GLN A 211 -2.46 -6.86 23.74
C GLN A 211 -3.02 -5.64 24.49
N VAL A 212 -4.27 -5.32 24.18
CA VAL A 212 -5.15 -4.41 24.92
C VAL A 212 -6.35 -5.21 25.41
#